data_AF-A0A173MAA7-F1
#
_entry.id   AF-A0A173MAA7-F1
#
_cell.length_a   1.000
_cell.length_b   1.000
_cell.length_c   1.000
_cell.angle_alpha   90.00
_cell.angle_beta   90.00
_cell.angle_gamma   90.00
#
_symmetry.space_group_name_H-M   'P 1'
#
loop_
_entity.id
_entity.type
_entity.pdbx_description
1 polymer ?
#
loop_
_entity_poly.entity_id
_entity_poly.type
_entity_poly.pdbx_seq_one_letter_code
_entity_poly.pdbx_strand_id
1 'polypeptide(L)'
;MYYICKFSESWSLYDSSKSSSRPLEKEEITILKKLFPAVLSNNVLQAVAISSIQPNKLMNLPMKPNTSNTATGEPAKTSPPPTQ
;
A
#
# COMPACT_ATOMS: atom_id res chain seq x y z
N MET A 1 -9.06 5.31 -17.66
CA MET A 1 -8.24 4.71 -16.59
C MET A 1 -6.91 5.45 -16.61
N TYR A 2 -6.37 5.82 -15.45
CA TYR A 2 -5.13 6.60 -15.40
C TYR A 2 -3.96 5.69 -15.06
N TYR A 3 -2.78 5.99 -15.59
CA TYR A 3 -1.55 5.28 -15.26
C TYR A 3 -0.47 6.30 -14.94
N ILE A 4 0.28 6.08 -13.87
CA ILE A 4 1.54 6.80 -13.63
C ILE A 4 2.67 5.92 -14.10
N CYS A 5 3.41 6.39 -15.10
CA CYS A 5 4.53 5.69 -15.69
C CYS A 5 5.83 6.38 -15.29
N LYS A 6 6.80 5.60 -14.82
CA LYS A 6 8.19 5.98 -14.61
C LYS A 6 9.04 5.30 -15.67
N PHE A 7 9.78 6.08 -16.43
CA PHE A 7 10.79 5.60 -17.38
C PHE A 7 12.13 6.26 -17.07
N SER A 8 13.10 5.47 -16.63
CA SER A 8 14.38 5.96 -16.11
C SER A 8 14.13 6.97 -14.98
N GLU A 9 14.28 8.26 -15.23
CA GLU A 9 14.03 9.34 -14.27
C GLU A 9 12.79 10.19 -14.58
N SER A 10 12.14 9.96 -15.72
CA SER A 10 10.98 10.72 -16.15
C SER A 10 9.68 10.08 -15.68
N TRP A 11 8.77 10.93 -15.19
CA TRP A 11 7.45 10.53 -14.70
C TRP A 11 6.37 11.15 -15.58
N SER A 12 5.40 10.33 -15.97
CA SER A 12 4.28 10.78 -16.81
C SER A 12 2.96 10.20 -16.31
N LEU A 13 1.91 11.03 -16.35
CA LEU A 13 0.53 10.60 -16.19
C LEU A 13 -0.06 10.31 -17.56
N TYR A 14 -0.46 9.06 -17.77
CA TYR A 14 -1.14 8.60 -18.97
C TYR A 14 -2.64 8.44 -18.72
N ASP A 15 -3.45 9.11 -19.54
CA ASP A 15 -4.90 8.96 -19.58
C ASP A 15 -5.27 8.00 -20.71
N SER A 16 -5.71 6.79 -20.35
CA SER A 16 -6.11 5.77 -21.32
C SER A 16 -7.37 6.14 -22.10
N SER A 17 -8.22 7.01 -21.56
CA SER A 17 -9.48 7.38 -22.18
C SER A 17 -9.28 8.39 -23.31
N LYS A 18 -8.27 9.24 -23.16
CA LYS A 18 -7.91 10.28 -24.14
C LYS A 18 -6.68 9.92 -24.98
N SER A 19 -6.06 8.77 -24.71
CA SER A 19 -4.79 8.34 -25.31
C SER A 19 -3.72 9.43 -25.23
N SER A 20 -3.67 10.14 -24.10
CA SER A 20 -2.80 11.30 -23.92
C SER A 20 -1.88 11.13 -22.72
N SER A 21 -0.64 11.58 -22.83
CA SER A 21 0.31 11.61 -21.72
C SER A 21 0.73 13.04 -21.39
N ARG A 22 0.85 13.34 -20.10
CA ARG A 22 1.54 14.56 -19.62
C ARG A 22 2.69 14.19 -18.69
N PRO A 23 3.80 14.94 -18.69
CA PRO A 23 4.81 14.81 -17.65
C PRO A 23 4.23 15.21 -16.29
N LEU A 24 4.74 14.59 -15.23
CA LEU A 24 4.43 14.94 -13.85
C LEU A 24 5.38 16.04 -13.37
N GLU A 25 4.86 17.00 -12.60
CA GLU A 25 5.63 18.07 -12.00
C GLU A 25 6.41 17.58 -10.77
N LYS A 26 7.42 18.35 -10.36
CA LYS A 26 8.32 17.97 -9.26
C LYS A 26 7.57 17.81 -7.93
N GLU A 27 6.59 18.66 -7.69
CA GLU A 27 5.71 18.64 -6.52
C GLU A 27 4.86 17.36 -6.51
N GLU A 28 4.29 17.00 -7.66
CA GLU A 28 3.49 15.77 -7.82
C GLU A 28 4.35 14.53 -7.56
N ILE A 29 5.56 14.48 -8.12
CA ILE A 29 6.53 13.39 -7.91
C ILE A 29 6.90 13.28 -6.42
N THR A 30 7.08 14.43 -5.74
CA THR A 30 7.44 14.47 -4.32
C THR A 30 6.33 13.90 -3.45
N ILE A 31 5.07 14.26 -3.73
CA ILE A 31 3.89 13.70 -3.05
C ILE A 31 3.80 12.20 -3.31
N LEU A 32 4.01 11.76 -4.55
CA LEU A 32 3.96 10.34 -4.91
C LEU A 32 4.99 9.51 -4.12
N LYS A 33 6.22 10.01 -4.01
CA LYS A 33 7.30 9.38 -3.23
C LYS A 33 6.98 9.31 -1.74
N LYS A 34 6.32 10.33 -1.20
CA LYS A 34 5.93 10.37 0.21
C LYS A 34 4.80 9.38 0.52
N LEU A 35 3.81 9.27 -0.36
CA LEU A 35 2.62 8.44 -0.16
C LEU A 35 2.87 6.96 -0.47
N PHE A 36 3.64 6.68 -1.51
CA PHE A 36 3.84 5.32 -2.01
C PHE A 36 5.32 4.95 -2.16
N PRO A 37 6.14 5.09 -1.10
CA PRO A 37 7.59 4.90 -1.20
C PRO A 37 7.96 3.49 -1.69
N ALA A 38 7.22 2.46 -1.28
CA ALA A 38 7.44 1.08 -1.70
C ALA A 38 7.10 0.84 -3.18
N VAL A 39 6.17 1.63 -3.74
CA VAL A 39 5.76 1.54 -5.14
C VAL A 39 6.75 2.29 -6.03
N LEU A 40 7.65 3.14 -5.52
CA LEU A 40 8.60 3.88 -6.34
C LEU A 40 10.04 3.40 -6.14
N SER A 41 10.19 2.08 -6.23
CA SER A 41 11.47 1.36 -6.17
C SER A 41 12.47 1.80 -7.26
N ASN A 42 13.73 1.36 -7.13
CA ASN A 42 14.84 1.67 -8.06
C ASN A 42 14.72 1.02 -9.45
N ASN A 43 13.54 0.50 -9.81
CA ASN A 43 13.31 -0.07 -11.13
C ASN A 43 13.32 1.03 -12.21
N VAL A 44 13.89 0.69 -13.37
CA VAL A 44 14.03 1.58 -14.53
C VAL A 44 12.68 1.84 -15.19
N LEU A 45 11.78 0.85 -15.17
CA LEU A 45 10.43 0.95 -15.71
C LEU A 45 9.42 0.57 -14.64
N GLN A 46 8.46 1.45 -14.37
CA GLN A 46 7.38 1.16 -13.43
C GLN A 46 6.09 1.82 -13.88
N ALA A 47 4.97 1.10 -13.80
CA ALA A 47 3.65 1.64 -14.12
C ALA A 47 2.70 1.36 -12.95
N VAL A 48 2.01 2.40 -12.50
CA VAL A 48 1.00 2.35 -11.43
C VAL A 48 -0.35 2.65 -12.03
N ALA A 49 -1.24 1.66 -12.02
CA ALA A 49 -2.61 1.83 -12.47
C ALA A 49 -3.45 2.55 -11.41
N ILE A 50 -4.18 3.58 -11.82
CA ILE A 50 -5.13 4.33 -11.01
C ILE A 50 -6.54 4.04 -11.54
N SER A 51 -7.28 3.31 -10.72
CA SER A 51 -8.71 3.04 -10.94
C SER A 51 -9.54 3.86 -9.96
N SER A 52 -10.61 4.48 -10.46
CA SER A 52 -11.65 5.01 -9.56
C SER A 52 -12.33 3.84 -8.85
N ILE A 53 -12.39 3.91 -7.53
CA ILE A 53 -13.13 2.93 -6.73
C ILE A 53 -14.53 3.49 -6.53
N GLN A 54 -15.56 2.75 -6.95
CA GLN A 54 -16.92 3.09 -6.56
C GLN A 54 -17.08 2.92 -5.04
N PRO A 55 -17.64 3.90 -4.31
CA PRO A 55 -17.76 3.84 -2.85
C PRO A 55 -18.39 2.54 -2.33
N ASN A 56 -19.38 2.02 -3.06
CA ASN A 56 -20.09 0.80 -2.71
C ASN A 56 -19.21 -0.47 -2.72
N LYS A 57 -18.07 -0.45 -3.41
CA LYS A 57 -17.11 -1.57 -3.45
C LYS A 57 -16.09 -1.53 -2.31
N LEU A 58 -15.94 -0.40 -1.59
CA LEU A 58 -15.07 -0.30 -0.40
C LEU A 58 -15.64 -1.03 0.82
N MET A 59 -16.97 -1.15 0.91
CA MET A 59 -17.67 -1.82 2.02
C MET A 59 -17.35 -3.32 2.15
N ASN A 60 -16.82 -3.93 1.08
CA ASN A 60 -16.47 -5.35 1.04
C ASN A 60 -14.98 -5.62 1.24
N LEU A 61 -14.17 -4.60 1.57
CA LEU A 61 -12.77 -4.83 1.89
C LEU A 61 -12.68 -5.55 3.24
N PRO A 62 -11.97 -6.70 3.33
CA PRO A 62 -11.77 -7.36 4.60
C PRO A 62 -10.95 -6.44 5.50
N MET A 63 -11.62 -5.75 6.42
CA MET A 63 -10.94 -5.06 7.51
C MET A 63 -10.27 -6.13 8.35
N LYS A 64 -8.96 -6.31 8.18
CA LYS A 64 -8.19 -7.14 9.10
C LYS A 64 -8.31 -6.49 10.49
N PRO A 65 -8.91 -7.15 11.49
CA PRO A 65 -8.89 -6.62 12.84
C PRO A 65 -7.43 -6.51 13.26
N ASN A 66 -7.04 -5.32 13.70
CA ASN A 66 -5.71 -5.06 14.22
C ASN A 66 -5.60 -5.79 15.57
N THR A 67 -5.04 -7.01 15.58
CA THR A 67 -4.63 -7.68 16.81
C THR A 67 -3.41 -6.96 17.38
N SER A 68 -3.67 -5.93 18.18
CA SER A 68 -2.70 -5.42 19.16
C SER A 68 -2.52 -6.51 20.22
N ASN A 69 -1.49 -7.35 20.04
CA ASN A 69 -0.99 -8.23 21.09
C ASN A 69 -0.36 -7.37 22.19
N THR A 70 -1.03 -7.27 23.34
CA THR A 70 -0.40 -6.93 24.62
C THR A 70 -0.32 -8.21 25.44
N ALA A 71 0.78 -8.94 25.28
CA ALA A 71 1.17 -9.99 26.19
C ALA A 71 2.22 -9.43 27.15
N THR A 72 1.89 -9.23 28.43
CA THR A 72 2.87 -9.28 29.54
C THR A 72 2.12 -9.53 30.85
N GLY A 73 2.38 -10.68 31.49
CA GLY A 73 1.79 -11.01 32.79
C GLY A 73 1.89 -12.49 33.18
N GLU A 74 3.13 -13.00 33.28
CA GLU A 74 3.64 -13.98 34.27
C GLU A 74 2.87 -15.30 34.61
N PRO A 75 3.51 -16.49 34.49
CA PRO A 75 2.96 -17.74 35.00
C PRO A 75 3.41 -18.03 36.45
N ALA A 76 2.49 -17.97 37.42
CA ALA A 76 2.72 -18.43 38.78
C ALA A 76 2.20 -19.87 38.99
N LYS A 77 3.17 -20.80 39.05
CA LYS A 77 3.21 -22.12 39.71
C LYS A 77 1.90 -22.68 40.29
N THR A 78 1.53 -23.90 39.87
CA THR A 78 1.03 -24.95 40.78
C THR A 78 1.31 -26.32 40.17
N SER A 79 2.29 -27.03 40.73
CA SER A 79 2.55 -28.46 40.46
C SER A 79 1.61 -29.30 41.35
N PRO A 80 1.01 -30.41 40.85
CA PRO A 80 0.37 -31.41 41.71
C PRO A 80 1.37 -32.53 42.09
N PRO A 81 1.30 -33.12 43.30
CA PRO A 81 1.98 -34.38 43.59
C PRO A 81 1.04 -35.60 43.41
N PRO A 82 1.62 -36.81 43.31
CA PRO A 82 1.08 -37.91 42.51
C PRO A 82 0.20 -38.90 43.28
N THR A 83 -0.63 -39.62 42.52
CA THR A 83 -1.38 -40.80 42.91
C THR A 83 -0.46 -41.98 43.22
N GLN A 84 -0.67 -42.62 44.37
CA GLN A 84 -0.56 -44.08 44.54
C GLN A 84 -1.80 -44.57 45.27
#